data_AF-A0A810MYP7-F1
#
_entry.id   AF-A0A810MYP7-F1
#
_cell.length_a   1.000
_cell.length_b   1.000
_cell.length_c   1.000
_cell.angle_alpha   90.00
_cell.angle_beta   90.00
_cell.angle_gamma   90.00
#
_symmetry.space_group_name_H-M   'P 1'
#
loop_
_entity.id
_entity.type
_entity.pdbx_description
1 polymer ?
#
loop_
_entity_poly.entity_id
_entity_poly.type
_entity_poly.pdbx_seq_one_letter_code
_entity_poly.pdbx_strand_id
1 'polypeptide(L)'
;MTYPSHPPRQTSTPNRPTLGLPLLAAISLALLGTPRVVLHDLDLIQEGTFVNALFVFVPPVVWIAVVLWKRVPNPFITLLVVGLFYGVFLALGHQLLWNVSFADNPPALGGNLSDLDPTAQSAILRTFAAISSVFTGVIVGAITGLIAWGLSKVIGPKR
;
A
#
# COMPACT_ATOMS: atom_id res chain seq x y z
N MET A 1 -59.56 -21.09 -21.44
CA MET A 1 -59.06 -20.79 -20.08
C MET A 1 -57.55 -20.77 -20.15
N THR A 2 -56.97 -19.60 -20.39
CA THR A 2 -55.56 -19.42 -20.76
C THR A 2 -54.80 -18.87 -19.56
N TYR A 3 -53.84 -19.65 -19.05
CA TYR A 3 -52.97 -19.23 -17.95
C TYR A 3 -51.97 -18.16 -18.45
N PRO A 4 -51.76 -17.05 -17.72
CA PRO A 4 -50.69 -16.11 -18.03
C PRO A 4 -49.33 -16.70 -17.59
N SER A 5 -48.39 -16.77 -18.53
CA SER A 5 -46.99 -17.10 -18.28
C SER A 5 -46.30 -15.93 -17.56
N HIS A 6 -45.93 -16.12 -16.30
CA HIS A 6 -45.02 -15.20 -15.62
C HIS A 6 -43.60 -15.35 -16.17
N PRO A 7 -42.91 -14.25 -16.54
CA PRO A 7 -41.51 -14.31 -16.92
C PRO A 7 -40.64 -14.69 -15.71
N PRO A 8 -39.53 -15.42 -15.92
CA PRO A 8 -38.63 -15.78 -14.84
C PRO A 8 -38.01 -14.52 -14.23
N ARG A 9 -38.12 -14.43 -12.90
CA ARG A 9 -37.50 -13.39 -12.08
C ARG A 9 -35.98 -13.47 -12.29
N GLN A 10 -35.38 -12.50 -12.98
CA GLN A 10 -33.93 -12.41 -13.13
C GLN A 10 -33.34 -12.25 -11.72
N THR A 11 -32.74 -13.32 -11.20
CA THR A 11 -31.93 -13.28 -10.00
C THR A 11 -30.67 -12.51 -10.33
N SER A 12 -30.58 -11.27 -9.82
CA SER A 12 -29.34 -10.50 -9.84
C SER A 12 -28.26 -11.35 -9.18
N THR A 13 -27.29 -11.81 -9.98
CA THR A 13 -26.12 -12.49 -9.45
C THR A 13 -25.37 -11.49 -8.55
N PRO A 14 -25.03 -11.86 -7.30
CA PRO A 14 -24.29 -10.96 -6.43
C PRO A 14 -22.96 -10.65 -7.12
N ASN A 15 -22.75 -9.35 -7.35
CA ASN A 15 -21.57 -8.79 -7.99
C ASN A 15 -20.33 -9.30 -7.23
N ARG A 16 -19.62 -10.27 -7.81
CA ARG A 16 -18.41 -10.81 -7.18
C ARG A 16 -17.39 -9.68 -7.17
N PRO A 17 -16.80 -9.33 -6.01
CA PRO A 17 -15.79 -8.28 -5.97
C PRO A 17 -14.67 -8.64 -6.94
N THR A 18 -14.35 -7.71 -7.83
CA THR A 18 -13.31 -7.84 -8.87
C THR A 18 -11.91 -7.98 -8.26
N LEU A 19 -11.73 -7.52 -7.01
CA LEU A 19 -10.61 -7.89 -6.15
C LEU A 19 -10.89 -9.23 -5.46
N GLY A 20 -9.95 -10.16 -5.57
CA GLY A 20 -10.06 -11.48 -4.94
C GLY A 20 -9.92 -11.50 -3.41
N LEU A 21 -9.81 -10.32 -2.77
CA LEU A 21 -9.81 -10.15 -1.31
C LEU A 21 -10.80 -9.04 -0.91
N PRO A 22 -11.45 -9.16 0.27
CA PRO A 22 -12.28 -8.09 0.81
C PRO A 22 -11.42 -6.86 1.12
N LEU A 23 -12.00 -5.67 0.95
CA LEU A 23 -11.32 -4.38 1.17
C LEU A 23 -10.61 -4.32 2.54
N LEU A 24 -11.27 -4.82 3.58
CA LEU A 24 -10.71 -4.85 4.93
C LEU A 24 -9.41 -5.66 5.00
N ALA A 25 -9.32 -6.80 4.29
CA ALA A 25 -8.10 -7.59 4.26
C ALA A 25 -6.96 -6.86 3.53
N ALA A 26 -7.27 -6.11 2.47
CA ALA A 26 -6.26 -5.30 1.78
C ALA A 26 -5.71 -4.19 2.70
N ILE A 27 -6.59 -3.53 3.47
CA ILE A 27 -6.22 -2.54 4.47
C ILE A 27 -5.36 -3.19 5.57
N SER A 28 -5.77 -4.34 6.12
CA SER A 28 -5.00 -5.05 7.15
C SER A 28 -3.61 -5.46 6.67
N LEU A 29 -3.49 -5.93 5.42
CA LEU A 29 -2.19 -6.24 4.82
C LEU A 29 -1.33 -4.98 4.72
N ALA A 30 -1.87 -3.89 4.20
CA ALA A 30 -1.15 -2.62 4.09
C ALA A 30 -0.67 -2.09 5.46
N LEU A 31 -1.48 -2.25 6.51
CA LEU A 31 -1.11 -1.90 7.88
C LEU A 31 0.06 -2.70 8.44
N LEU A 32 0.43 -3.86 7.87
CA LEU A 32 1.62 -4.59 8.34
C LEU A 32 2.92 -3.82 8.09
N GLY A 33 2.94 -2.93 7.09
CA GLY A 33 4.11 -2.11 6.77
C GLY A 33 4.19 -0.80 7.57
N THR A 34 3.11 -0.37 8.22
CA THR A 34 3.07 0.93 8.90
C THR A 34 3.91 1.04 10.17
N PRO A 35 4.12 -0.02 10.99
CA PRO A 35 4.98 0.08 12.17
C PRO A 35 6.39 0.54 11.84
N ARG A 36 6.91 0.15 10.66
CA ARG A 36 8.23 0.60 10.19
C ARG A 36 8.32 2.12 10.14
N VAL A 37 7.30 2.78 9.59
CA VAL A 37 7.31 4.24 9.41
C VAL A 37 7.47 4.93 10.74
N VAL A 38 6.68 4.52 11.73
CA VAL A 38 6.73 5.12 13.07
C VAL A 38 8.10 4.89 13.72
N LEU A 39 8.64 3.67 13.61
CA LEU A 39 9.93 3.34 14.19
C LEU A 39 11.09 4.05 13.49
N HIS A 40 11.03 4.17 12.16
CA HIS A 40 12.07 4.80 11.33
C HIS A 40 12.05 6.33 11.49
N ASP A 41 10.88 6.95 11.44
CA ASP A 41 10.71 8.40 11.59
C ASP A 41 11.06 8.91 13.00
N LEU A 42 10.99 8.04 14.02
CA LEU A 42 11.44 8.32 15.39
C LEU A 42 12.90 7.94 15.64
N ASP A 43 13.64 7.52 14.60
CA ASP A 43 15.04 7.09 14.67
C ASP A 43 15.27 5.90 15.65
N LEU A 44 14.24 5.09 15.90
CA LEU A 44 14.32 3.91 16.77
C LEU A 44 14.93 2.70 16.06
N ILE A 45 14.88 2.68 14.73
CA ILE A 45 15.53 1.66 13.91
C ILE A 45 16.51 2.31 12.94
N GLN A 46 17.79 1.96 13.05
CA GLN A 46 18.80 2.50 12.14
C GLN A 46 18.76 1.79 10.78
N GLU A 47 18.97 2.56 9.73
CA GLU A 47 19.15 2.04 8.38
C GLU A 47 20.38 1.12 8.29
N GLY A 48 20.34 0.14 7.40
CA GLY A 48 21.41 -0.86 7.26
C GLY A 48 21.46 -1.94 8.35
N THR A 49 20.63 -1.85 9.40
CA THR A 49 20.53 -2.91 10.41
C THR A 49 19.65 -4.07 9.96
N PHE A 50 19.91 -5.25 10.54
CA PHE A 50 19.07 -6.44 10.33
C PHE A 50 17.61 -6.21 10.76
N VAL A 51 17.39 -5.46 11.84
CA VAL A 51 16.04 -5.14 12.35
C VAL A 51 15.27 -4.29 11.34
N ASN A 52 15.89 -3.23 10.79
CA ASN A 52 15.26 -2.44 9.73
C ASN A 52 14.96 -3.32 8.50
N ALA A 53 15.87 -4.21 8.09
CA ALA A 53 15.62 -5.12 6.98
C ALA A 53 14.39 -6.01 7.21
N LEU A 54 14.18 -6.50 8.44
CA LEU A 54 12.98 -7.27 8.78
C LEU A 54 11.70 -6.47 8.54
N PHE A 55 11.63 -5.23 9.01
CA PHE A 55 10.48 -4.36 8.80
C PHE A 55 10.28 -3.94 7.34
N VAL A 56 11.34 -3.91 6.53
CA VAL A 56 11.26 -3.63 5.08
C VAL A 56 10.72 -4.83 4.31
N PHE A 57 11.22 -6.04 4.56
CA PHE A 57 10.95 -7.21 3.72
C PHE A 57 9.80 -8.09 4.21
N VAL A 58 9.54 -8.16 5.53
CA VAL A 58 8.48 -9.04 6.06
C VAL A 58 7.09 -8.66 5.55
N PRO A 59 6.65 -7.38 5.56
CA PRO A 59 5.30 -7.07 5.11
C PRO A 59 5.06 -7.45 3.64
N PRO A 60 5.92 -7.07 2.66
CA PRO A 60 5.80 -7.53 1.27
C PRO A 60 5.76 -9.05 1.11
N VAL A 61 6.60 -9.79 1.85
CA VAL A 61 6.63 -11.25 1.81
C VAL A 61 5.31 -11.84 2.32
N VAL A 62 4.77 -11.29 3.41
CA VAL A 62 3.46 -11.70 3.96
C VAL A 62 2.34 -11.42 2.96
N TRP A 63 2.36 -10.28 2.27
CA TRP A 63 1.36 -9.95 1.24
C TRP A 63 1.33 -10.99 0.12
N ILE A 64 2.51 -11.32 -0.42
CA ILE A 64 2.65 -12.34 -1.46
C ILE A 64 2.16 -13.70 -0.94
N ALA A 65 2.60 -14.10 0.25
CA ALA A 65 2.21 -15.38 0.86
C ALA A 65 0.69 -15.50 1.02
N VAL A 66 0.02 -14.45 1.52
CA VAL A 66 -1.45 -14.45 1.70
C VAL A 66 -2.18 -14.54 0.37
N VAL A 67 -1.76 -13.78 -0.63
CA VAL A 67 -2.39 -13.77 -1.96
C VAL A 67 -2.23 -15.12 -2.67
N LEU A 68 -1.06 -15.75 -2.56
CA LEU A 68 -0.81 -17.09 -3.10
C LEU A 68 -1.60 -18.17 -2.34
N TRP A 69 -1.62 -18.12 -1.00
CA TRP A 69 -2.36 -19.09 -0.18
C TRP A 69 -3.86 -18.99 -0.43
N LYS A 70 -4.41 -17.78 -0.50
CA LYS A 70 -5.84 -17.54 -0.79
C LYS A 70 -6.21 -17.72 -2.27
N ARG A 71 -5.23 -17.93 -3.15
CA ARG A 71 -5.43 -18.13 -4.60
C ARG A 71 -6.28 -17.04 -5.22
N VAL A 72 -5.92 -15.80 -4.88
CA VAL A 72 -6.61 -14.62 -5.38
C VAL A 72 -6.56 -14.63 -6.92
N PRO A 73 -7.70 -14.52 -7.63
CA PRO A 73 -7.75 -14.61 -9.10
C PRO A 73 -6.89 -13.57 -9.81
N ASN A 74 -6.79 -12.36 -9.24
CA ASN A 74 -5.99 -11.26 -9.78
C ASN A 74 -4.93 -10.81 -8.75
N PRO A 75 -3.84 -11.56 -8.58
CA PRO A 75 -2.84 -11.28 -7.54
C PRO A 75 -2.14 -9.93 -7.77
N PHE A 76 -1.86 -9.58 -9.03
CA PHE A 76 -1.24 -8.31 -9.40
C PHE A 76 -2.09 -7.10 -8.97
N ILE A 77 -3.34 -7.04 -9.41
CA ILE A 77 -4.25 -5.92 -9.08
C ILE A 77 -4.49 -5.85 -7.57
N THR A 78 -4.62 -7.00 -6.91
CA THR A 78 -4.83 -7.04 -5.46
C THR A 78 -3.64 -6.44 -4.70
N LEU A 79 -2.41 -6.81 -5.07
CA LEU A 79 -1.21 -6.26 -4.42
C LEU A 79 -0.92 -4.81 -4.83
N LEU A 80 -1.31 -4.40 -6.03
CA LEU A 80 -1.28 -2.99 -6.43
C LEU A 80 -2.17 -2.13 -5.51
N VAL A 81 -3.38 -2.60 -5.20
CA VAL A 81 -4.30 -1.92 -4.28
C VAL A 81 -3.77 -1.93 -2.84
N VAL A 82 -3.20 -3.05 -2.38
CA VAL A 82 -2.52 -3.11 -1.07
C VAL A 82 -1.37 -2.08 -1.02
N GLY A 83 -0.55 -2.02 -2.07
CA GLY A 83 0.53 -1.05 -2.21
C GLY A 83 0.03 0.40 -2.20
N LEU A 84 -1.10 0.68 -2.84
CA LEU A 84 -1.73 2.01 -2.79
C LEU A 84 -2.14 2.38 -1.35
N PHE A 85 -2.84 1.50 -0.64
CA PHE A 85 -3.20 1.74 0.77
C PHE A 85 -1.97 1.91 1.64
N TYR A 86 -0.94 1.08 1.44
CA TYR A 86 0.32 1.21 2.13
C TYR A 86 0.97 2.57 1.88
N GLY A 87 1.03 3.04 0.62
CA GLY A 87 1.56 4.35 0.27
C GLY A 87 0.76 5.52 0.87
N VAL A 88 -0.56 5.39 1.00
CA VAL A 88 -1.39 6.35 1.74
C VAL A 88 -1.03 6.35 3.23
N PHE A 89 -0.83 5.18 3.84
CA PHE A 89 -0.42 5.11 5.24
C PHE A 89 1.00 5.63 5.47
N LEU A 90 1.93 5.42 4.52
CA LEU A 90 3.24 6.06 4.53
C LEU A 90 3.11 7.59 4.54
N ALA A 91 2.30 8.13 3.62
CA ALA A 91 2.07 9.57 3.54
C ALA A 91 1.50 10.10 4.86
N LEU A 92 0.48 9.45 5.41
CA LEU A 92 -0.12 9.84 6.69
C LEU A 92 0.90 9.77 7.83
N GLY A 93 1.71 8.71 7.90
CA GLY A 93 2.76 8.56 8.90
C GLY A 93 3.74 9.74 8.88
N HIS A 94 4.30 10.04 7.71
CA HIS A 94 5.21 11.17 7.56
C HIS A 94 4.54 12.52 7.85
N GLN A 95 3.28 12.71 7.47
CA GLN A 95 2.59 13.98 7.76
C GLN A 95 2.31 14.16 9.25
N LEU A 96 1.91 13.09 9.95
CA LEU A 96 1.65 13.10 11.40
C LEU A 96 2.94 13.25 12.21
N LEU A 97 4.02 12.58 11.79
CA LEU A 97 5.30 12.56 12.49
C LEU A 97 6.23 13.71 12.11
N TRP A 98 5.92 14.45 11.04
CA TRP A 98 6.75 15.53 10.49
C TRP A 98 7.41 16.45 11.54
N ASN A 99 6.60 16.98 12.47
CA ASN A 99 7.10 17.95 13.45
C ASN A 99 7.98 17.29 14.52
N VAL A 100 7.81 15.99 14.75
CA VAL A 100 8.63 15.20 15.69
C VAL A 100 9.96 14.84 15.02
N SER A 101 9.90 14.33 13.78
CA SER A 101 11.08 13.90 13.02
C SER A 101 12.01 15.06 12.64
N PHE A 102 11.47 16.26 12.46
CA PHE A 102 12.22 17.42 11.98
C PHE A 102 12.26 18.61 12.96
N ALA A 103 11.95 18.38 14.25
CA ALA A 103 11.77 19.43 15.25
C ALA A 103 12.88 20.51 15.22
N ASP A 104 14.13 20.10 15.45
CA ASP A 104 15.27 21.03 15.57
C ASP A 104 15.99 21.28 14.24
N ASN A 105 15.65 20.51 13.19
CA ASN A 105 16.32 20.58 11.90
C ASN A 105 15.30 20.41 10.76
N PRO A 106 14.45 21.43 10.51
CA PRO A 106 13.46 21.37 9.46
C PRO A 106 14.14 21.26 8.08
N PRO A 107 13.63 20.40 7.19
CA PRO A 107 14.15 20.32 5.84
C PRO A 107 13.88 21.63 5.12
N ALA A 108 14.89 22.14 4.41
CA ALA A 108 14.82 23.40 3.67
C ALA A 108 15.08 23.17 2.18
N LEU A 109 14.43 23.97 1.34
CA LEU A 109 14.73 24.00 -0.09
C LEU A 109 16.05 24.74 -0.34
N GLY A 110 16.84 24.26 -1.30
CA GLY A 110 18.12 24.87 -1.67
C GLY A 110 18.07 25.72 -2.94
N GLY A 111 19.20 26.31 -3.30
CA GLY A 111 19.38 27.06 -4.55
C GLY A 111 18.44 28.25 -4.65
N ASN A 112 17.83 28.47 -5.82
CA ASN A 112 16.92 29.60 -6.09
C ASN A 112 15.63 29.60 -5.23
N LEU A 113 15.42 28.59 -4.39
CA LEU A 113 14.25 28.43 -3.52
C LEU A 113 14.58 28.61 -2.03
N SER A 114 15.83 28.90 -1.67
CA SER A 114 16.27 29.04 -0.26
C SER A 114 15.57 30.17 0.47
N ASP A 115 15.18 31.21 -0.27
CA ASP A 115 14.65 32.46 0.29
C ASP A 115 13.11 32.45 0.36
N LEU A 116 12.48 31.33 -0.01
CA LEU A 116 11.04 31.17 0.15
C LEU A 116 10.65 31.20 1.63
N ASP A 117 9.43 31.71 1.90
CA ASP A 117 8.84 31.68 3.23
C ASP A 117 8.88 30.25 3.83
N PRO A 118 9.27 30.07 5.10
CA PRO A 118 9.38 28.75 5.73
C PRO A 118 8.10 27.91 5.65
N THR A 119 6.93 28.56 5.68
CA THR A 119 5.63 27.90 5.54
C THR A 119 5.46 27.34 4.13
N ALA A 120 5.85 28.12 3.12
CA ALA A 120 5.81 27.70 1.72
C ALA A 120 6.78 26.53 1.47
N GLN A 121 8.01 26.59 2.00
CA GLN A 121 8.97 25.48 1.89
C GLN A 121 8.42 24.20 2.52
N SER A 122 7.89 24.30 3.73
CA SER A 122 7.28 23.17 4.45
C SER A 122 6.09 22.58 3.67
N ALA A 123 5.20 23.41 3.14
CA ALA A 123 4.05 22.96 2.35
C ALA A 123 4.48 22.22 1.07
N ILE A 124 5.49 22.73 0.36
CA ILE A 124 6.05 22.10 -0.83
C ILE A 124 6.64 20.73 -0.45
N LEU A 125 7.55 20.70 0.52
CA LEU A 125 8.25 19.47 0.93
C LEU A 125 7.29 18.41 1.44
N ARG A 126 6.28 18.79 2.24
CA ARG A 126 5.22 17.88 2.70
C ARG A 126 4.41 17.31 1.56
N THR A 127 4.07 18.14 0.57
CA THR A 127 3.33 17.69 -0.62
C THR A 127 4.15 16.69 -1.43
N PHE A 128 5.43 16.98 -1.66
CA PHE A 128 6.35 16.04 -2.32
C PHE A 128 6.47 14.74 -1.53
N ALA A 129 6.68 14.81 -0.22
CA ALA A 129 6.77 13.62 0.63
C ALA A 129 5.49 12.76 0.55
N ALA A 130 4.31 13.39 0.56
CA ALA A 130 3.03 12.67 0.44
C ALA A 130 2.88 11.99 -0.93
N ILE A 131 3.17 12.69 -2.04
CA ILE A 131 3.08 12.12 -3.39
C ILE A 131 4.09 10.99 -3.56
N SER A 132 5.34 11.21 -3.15
CA SER A 132 6.41 10.20 -3.20
C SER A 132 6.05 8.97 -2.37
N SER A 133 5.43 9.14 -1.20
CA SER A 133 4.98 8.02 -0.36
C SER A 133 3.96 7.13 -1.07
N VAL A 134 2.96 7.75 -1.71
CA VAL A 134 1.96 7.02 -2.49
C VAL A 134 2.62 6.31 -3.66
N PHE A 135 3.52 6.99 -4.38
CA PHE A 135 4.25 6.43 -5.50
C PHE A 135 5.13 5.23 -5.09
N THR A 136 5.85 5.34 -3.98
CA THR A 136 6.61 4.25 -3.37
C THR A 136 5.71 3.06 -3.05
N GLY A 137 4.55 3.29 -2.43
CA GLY A 137 3.58 2.23 -2.15
C GLY A 137 3.09 1.53 -3.41
N VAL A 138 2.76 2.28 -4.46
CA VAL A 138 2.34 1.74 -5.77
C VAL A 138 3.47 0.91 -6.40
N ILE A 139 4.72 1.36 -6.36
CA ILE A 139 5.88 0.60 -6.87
C ILE A 139 6.04 -0.72 -6.11
N VAL A 140 5.99 -0.68 -4.77
CA VAL A 140 6.11 -1.89 -3.94
C VAL A 140 4.95 -2.86 -4.26
N GLY A 141 3.73 -2.35 -4.39
CA GLY A 141 2.56 -3.12 -4.81
C GLY A 141 2.71 -3.74 -6.19
N ALA A 142 3.24 -2.99 -7.16
CA ALA A 142 3.48 -3.47 -8.51
C ALA A 142 4.54 -4.58 -8.54
N ILE A 143 5.67 -4.39 -7.86
CA ILE A 143 6.76 -5.39 -7.78
C ILE A 143 6.24 -6.67 -7.13
N THR A 144 5.63 -6.57 -5.94
CA THR A 144 5.08 -7.73 -5.22
C THR A 144 3.96 -8.40 -6.02
N GLY A 145 3.12 -7.62 -6.68
CA GLY A 145 2.07 -8.08 -7.59
C GLY A 145 2.61 -8.89 -8.76
N LEU A 146 3.67 -8.41 -9.41
CA LEU A 146 4.32 -9.11 -10.52
C LEU A 146 4.94 -10.44 -10.05
N ILE A 147 5.60 -10.43 -8.90
CA ILE A 147 6.16 -11.63 -8.28
C ILE A 147 5.04 -12.65 -7.98
N ALA A 148 3.97 -12.23 -7.29
CA ALA A 148 2.87 -13.12 -6.95
C ALA A 148 2.16 -13.66 -8.20
N TRP A 149 1.97 -12.82 -9.22
CA TRP A 149 1.42 -13.25 -10.50
C TRP A 149 2.30 -14.29 -11.19
N GLY A 150 3.61 -14.05 -11.28
CA GLY A 150 4.56 -15.01 -11.85
C GLY A 150 4.56 -16.35 -11.10
N LEU A 151 4.61 -16.31 -9.77
CA LEU A 151 4.55 -17.51 -8.93
C LEU A 151 3.22 -18.28 -9.10
N SER A 152 2.10 -17.57 -9.24
CA SER A 152 0.78 -18.20 -9.45
C SER A 152 0.68 -18.98 -10.76
N LYS A 153 1.52 -18.68 -11.76
CA LYS A 153 1.58 -19.42 -13.02
C LYS A 153 2.38 -20.73 -12.90
N VAL A 154 3.36 -20.77 -11.99
CA VAL A 154 4.20 -21.95 -11.75
C VAL A 154 3.53 -22.93 -10.79
N ILE A 155 2.81 -22.39 -9.79
CA ILE A 155 2.02 -23.17 -8.83
C ILE A 155 0.70 -23.53 -9.53
N GLY A 156 0.69 -24.62 -10.30
CA GLY A 156 -0.47 -25.06 -11.07
C GLY A 156 -1.78 -25.18 -10.24
N PRO A 157 -2.95 -25.21 -10.91
CA PRO A 157 -4.23 -25.37 -10.21
C PRO A 157 -4.21 -26.67 -9.36
N LYS A 158 -4.78 -26.64 -8.13
CA LYS A 158 -4.98 -27.91 -7.38
C LYS A 158 -5.86 -28.78 -8.27
N ARG A 159 -5.37 -29.99 -8.55
CA ARG A 159 -6.20 -31.13 -8.94
C ARG A 159 -7.24 -31.40 -7.86
#